data_AF-A0A923QQ95-F1
#
_entry.id   AF-A0A923QQ95-F1
#
_cell.length_a   1.000
_cell.length_b   1.000
_cell.length_c   1.000
_cell.angle_alpha   90.00
_cell.angle_beta   90.00
_cell.angle_gamma   90.00
#
_symmetry.space_group_name_H-M   'P 1'
#
loop_
_entity.id
_entity.type
_entity.pdbx_description
1 polymer ?
#
loop_
_entity_poly.entity_id
_entity_poly.type
_entity_poly.pdbx_seq_one_letter_code
_entity_poly.pdbx_strand_id
1 'polypeptide(L)'
;MKSMYKAMLGAAAALAAAAVLVACGGSDAPAAGSASTTITGAAVKGPVNGATVNVYRIDAGGVKGALLATTTTGAGGSYSVTLTGYTGDVLIEVTGGTYTDEATGATRPLAETMRVATTSGSEGGTITGIVTPLTTAAYSLGQVGGSGGVTIATYGAALNSIAAQFNLSAINLVTTMPAVTGTTNAYGQMLRAVSQYVANGGTLNTFLNWTSPSSFQVAFSNAYGTINGTPVTFTFNANGVTISGSGAGGGSGTCGVAAHGTATVGGTTVPIDFNYCVNGIAAGSCSAGNSSLSQGLSAAGGATGAVNLTYTYSASCAAGATIITLK
;
A
#
# COMPACT_ATOMS: atom_id res chain seq x y z
N MET A 1 -85.79 -5.62 -52.76
CA MET A 1 -86.77 -6.52 -52.08
C MET A 1 -86.05 -7.78 -51.64
N LYS A 2 -86.29 -8.24 -50.40
CA LYS A 2 -85.60 -9.28 -49.60
C LYS A 2 -84.44 -8.69 -48.76
N SER A 3 -84.76 -8.02 -47.65
CA SER A 3 -85.05 -8.62 -46.32
C SER A 3 -83.80 -9.32 -45.79
N MET A 4 -83.08 -8.75 -44.84
CA MET A 4 -83.39 -8.81 -43.39
C MET A 4 -83.57 -10.24 -42.89
N TYR A 5 -82.97 -10.50 -41.73
CA TYR A 5 -82.98 -11.73 -40.92
C TYR A 5 -81.86 -12.75 -41.21
N LYS A 6 -80.74 -12.54 -40.52
CA LYS A 6 -80.22 -13.60 -39.63
C LYS A 6 -79.43 -12.94 -38.50
N ALA A 7 -80.19 -12.57 -37.48
CA ALA A 7 -79.69 -12.38 -36.14
C ALA A 7 -79.17 -13.71 -35.57
N MET A 8 -78.30 -13.60 -34.57
CA MET A 8 -77.88 -14.64 -33.62
C MET A 8 -76.95 -15.74 -34.17
N LEU A 9 -75.65 -15.60 -33.89
CA LEU A 9 -74.92 -16.43 -32.90
C LEU A 9 -73.41 -16.14 -33.03
N GLY A 10 -72.72 -16.02 -31.91
CA GLY A 10 -71.26 -16.21 -31.88
C GLY A 10 -70.51 -15.11 -31.16
N ALA A 11 -70.38 -15.29 -29.85
CA ALA A 11 -69.44 -14.58 -29.00
C ALA A 11 -67.99 -14.65 -29.52
N ALA A 12 -67.20 -13.60 -29.31
CA ALA A 12 -65.86 -13.72 -28.73
C ALA A 12 -65.11 -12.37 -28.68
N ALA A 13 -64.53 -12.15 -27.51
CA ALA A 13 -63.22 -11.53 -27.28
C ALA A 13 -63.04 -10.02 -27.47
N ALA A 14 -62.78 -9.41 -26.31
CA ALA A 14 -62.37 -8.05 -26.04
C ALA A 14 -60.90 -7.75 -26.44
N LEU A 15 -60.52 -6.49 -26.17
CA LEU A 15 -59.17 -5.91 -26.03
C LEU A 15 -58.47 -5.39 -27.29
N ALA A 16 -58.44 -4.05 -27.43
CA ALA A 16 -57.20 -3.28 -27.45
C ALA A 16 -57.53 -1.77 -27.48
N ALA A 17 -57.26 -1.07 -26.37
CA ALA A 17 -57.41 0.37 -26.24
C ALA A 17 -56.08 1.09 -26.57
N ALA A 18 -56.25 2.17 -27.34
CA ALA A 18 -55.35 3.26 -27.72
C ALA A 18 -53.96 3.39 -27.07
N ALA A 19 -52.93 3.45 -27.92
CA ALA A 19 -51.62 4.03 -27.60
C ALA A 19 -51.59 5.50 -28.04
N VAL A 20 -51.34 6.41 -27.09
CA VAL A 20 -50.99 7.81 -27.34
C VAL A 20 -49.49 7.94 -27.07
N LEU A 21 -48.70 8.21 -28.11
CA LEU A 21 -47.30 8.63 -27.96
C LEU A 21 -47.23 10.15 -28.14
N VAL A 22 -47.09 10.87 -27.02
CA VAL A 22 -46.54 12.22 -26.99
C VAL A 22 -45.07 12.10 -26.61
N ALA A 23 -44.18 12.33 -27.58
CA ALA A 23 -42.74 12.40 -27.37
C ALA A 23 -42.29 13.85 -27.58
N CYS A 24 -42.11 14.58 -26.48
CA CYS A 24 -41.33 15.82 -26.44
C CYS A 24 -40.93 16.09 -24.99
N GLY A 25 -39.62 16.23 -24.74
CA GLY A 25 -39.09 16.53 -23.41
C GLY A 25 -37.58 16.30 -23.35
N GLY A 26 -36.81 17.21 -23.94
CA GLY A 26 -35.39 17.30 -23.68
C GLY A 26 -35.16 17.79 -22.25
N SER A 27 -34.38 17.03 -21.49
CA SER A 27 -33.80 17.46 -20.23
C SER A 27 -32.29 17.36 -20.36
N ASP A 28 -31.62 18.51 -20.42
CA ASP A 28 -30.18 18.63 -20.19
C ASP A 28 -29.89 18.11 -18.78
N ALA A 29 -29.57 16.82 -18.69
CA ALA A 29 -28.95 16.30 -17.48
C ALA A 29 -27.63 17.06 -17.30
N PRO A 30 -27.32 17.59 -16.11
CA PRO A 30 -25.99 18.13 -15.86
C PRO A 30 -24.99 17.02 -16.22
N ALA A 31 -24.00 17.35 -17.04
CA ALA A 31 -22.89 16.44 -17.32
C ALA A 31 -22.40 15.91 -15.97
N ALA A 32 -22.44 14.58 -15.79
CA ALA A 32 -21.93 13.96 -14.58
C ALA A 32 -20.51 14.47 -14.37
N GLY A 33 -20.31 15.28 -13.32
CA GLY A 33 -19.01 15.85 -13.02
C GLY A 33 -18.02 14.70 -12.89
N SER A 34 -16.89 14.78 -13.60
CA SER A 34 -15.86 13.76 -13.50
C SER A 34 -15.50 13.58 -12.03
N ALA A 35 -15.70 12.37 -11.54
CA ALA A 35 -15.47 12.04 -10.15
C ALA A 35 -14.09 12.45 -9.68
N SER A 36 -14.02 13.11 -8.52
CA SER A 36 -12.76 13.60 -7.97
C SER A 36 -12.52 13.07 -6.56
N THR A 37 -11.27 12.72 -6.26
CA THR A 37 -10.83 12.31 -4.92
C THR A 37 -9.69 13.23 -4.47
N THR A 38 -9.79 13.77 -3.26
CA THR A 38 -8.74 14.64 -2.72
C THR A 38 -7.79 13.83 -1.83
N ILE A 39 -6.50 13.91 -2.10
CA ILE A 39 -5.44 13.36 -1.26
C ILE A 39 -4.85 14.49 -0.45
N THR A 40 -4.84 14.32 0.87
CA THR A 40 -4.19 15.23 1.82
C THR A 40 -3.10 14.50 2.59
N GLY A 41 -2.13 15.23 3.12
CA GLY A 41 -1.11 14.62 3.96
C GLY A 41 -0.01 15.60 4.31
N ALA A 42 1.10 15.07 4.82
CA ALA A 42 2.33 15.82 5.01
C ALA A 42 3.56 14.94 4.76
N ALA A 43 4.64 15.57 4.31
CA ALA A 43 5.97 14.98 4.25
C ALA A 43 6.78 15.37 5.49
N VAL A 44 7.23 14.38 6.26
CA VAL A 44 7.90 14.61 7.55
C VAL A 44 9.17 13.76 7.72
N LYS A 45 10.31 14.45 7.77
CA LYS A 45 11.63 14.03 8.28
C LYS A 45 12.22 15.23 9.08
N GLY A 46 11.33 15.92 9.78
CA GLY A 46 11.22 17.38 9.87
C GLY A 46 10.19 17.83 8.82
N PRO A 47 9.25 18.76 9.10
CA PRO A 47 8.31 19.21 8.08
C PRO A 47 9.05 19.64 6.80
N VAL A 48 8.84 18.92 5.69
CA VAL A 48 9.61 19.15 4.46
C VAL A 48 8.93 20.23 3.65
N ASN A 49 9.52 21.42 3.60
CA ASN A 49 8.98 22.56 2.87
C ASN A 49 9.45 22.60 1.41
N GLY A 50 8.55 22.92 0.47
CA GLY A 50 8.87 23.13 -0.93
C GLY A 50 9.28 21.87 -1.69
N ALA A 51 8.89 20.69 -1.21
CA ALA A 51 9.11 19.43 -1.91
C ALA A 51 8.06 19.22 -3.01
N THR A 52 8.45 18.57 -4.10
CA THR A 52 7.51 18.12 -5.13
C THR A 52 6.81 16.86 -4.67
N VAL A 53 5.48 16.82 -4.77
CA VAL A 53 4.66 15.66 -4.47
C VAL A 53 4.05 15.16 -5.77
N ASN A 54 4.38 13.94 -6.15
CA ASN A 54 3.87 13.28 -7.34
C ASN A 54 3.00 12.09 -6.95
N VAL A 55 1.80 12.00 -7.52
CA VAL A 55 0.88 10.89 -7.31
C VAL A 55 0.80 10.05 -8.57
N TYR A 56 1.17 8.77 -8.47
CA TYR A 56 1.13 7.81 -9.56
C TYR A 56 0.06 6.76 -9.32
N ARG A 57 -0.53 6.20 -10.38
CA ARG A 57 -1.32 4.97 -10.24
C ARG A 57 -0.40 3.79 -9.94
N ILE A 58 -0.92 2.80 -9.22
CA ILE A 58 -0.33 1.49 -9.04
C ILE A 58 -1.22 0.48 -9.78
N ASP A 59 -0.64 -0.42 -10.57
CA ASP A 59 -1.41 -1.50 -11.20
C ASP A 59 -1.64 -2.69 -10.25
N ALA A 60 -2.39 -3.71 -10.71
CA ALA A 60 -2.69 -4.89 -9.89
C ALA A 60 -1.43 -5.67 -9.46
N GLY A 61 -0.32 -5.54 -10.19
CA GLY A 61 0.98 -6.14 -9.85
C GLY A 61 1.81 -5.29 -8.91
N GLY A 62 1.32 -4.13 -8.47
CA GLY A 62 2.07 -3.21 -7.62
C GLY A 62 3.04 -2.30 -8.38
N VAL A 63 3.01 -2.31 -9.72
CA VAL A 63 3.98 -1.55 -10.52
C VAL A 63 3.54 -0.10 -10.63
N LYS A 64 4.49 0.82 -10.43
CA LYS A 64 4.28 2.27 -10.62
C LYS A 64 3.91 2.57 -12.07
N GLY A 65 2.74 3.15 -12.29
CA GLY A 65 2.21 3.52 -13.59
C GLY A 65 2.27 5.03 -13.87
N ALA A 66 1.27 5.51 -14.62
CA ALA A 66 1.15 6.91 -15.02
C ALA A 66 1.07 7.88 -13.83
N LEU A 67 1.70 9.06 -13.99
CA LEU A 67 1.50 10.21 -13.12
C LEU A 67 0.06 10.71 -13.27
N LEU A 68 -0.64 10.84 -12.14
CA LEU A 68 -2.02 11.29 -12.07
C LEU A 68 -2.10 12.77 -11.70
N ALA A 69 -1.25 13.23 -10.77
CA ALA A 69 -1.25 14.61 -10.32
C ALA A 69 0.08 14.99 -9.64
N THR A 70 0.33 16.29 -9.57
CA THR A 70 1.49 16.91 -8.92
C THR A 70 1.04 18.07 -8.03
N THR A 71 1.70 18.26 -6.89
CA THR A 71 1.58 19.45 -6.03
C THR A 71 2.91 19.72 -5.32
N THR A 72 2.95 20.69 -4.42
CA THR A 72 4.13 20.98 -3.58
C THR A 72 3.77 21.01 -2.11
N THR A 73 4.71 20.65 -1.23
CA THR A 73 4.52 20.79 0.22
C THR A 73 4.68 22.24 0.68
N GLY A 74 3.87 22.65 1.65
CA GLY A 74 3.98 23.94 2.33
C GLY A 74 4.97 23.92 3.51
N ALA A 75 5.05 25.05 4.24
CA ALA A 75 5.99 25.24 5.36
C ALA A 75 5.83 24.22 6.50
N GLY A 76 4.61 23.71 6.70
CA GLY A 76 4.32 22.63 7.66
C GLY A 76 4.50 21.22 7.10
N GLY A 77 5.10 21.07 5.92
CA GLY A 77 5.21 19.80 5.20
C GLY A 77 3.90 19.32 4.56
N SER A 78 2.79 20.02 4.79
CA SER A 78 1.46 19.65 4.32
C SER A 78 1.31 19.77 2.82
N TYR A 79 0.53 18.88 2.21
CA TYR A 79 0.14 18.97 0.81
C TYR A 79 -1.33 18.56 0.63
N SER A 80 -1.92 19.03 -0.47
CA SER A 80 -3.26 18.64 -0.93
C SER A 80 -3.25 18.56 -2.45
N VAL A 81 -3.86 17.51 -3.00
CA VAL A 81 -3.94 17.29 -4.44
C VAL A 81 -5.22 16.56 -4.79
N THR A 82 -5.89 16.99 -5.85
CA THR A 82 -7.15 16.39 -6.31
C THR A 82 -6.89 15.53 -7.54
N LEU A 83 -7.29 14.27 -7.46
CA LEU A 83 -7.33 13.35 -8.59
C LEU A 83 -8.69 13.48 -9.28
N THR A 84 -8.71 13.60 -10.60
CA THR A 84 -9.94 13.65 -11.39
C THR A 84 -10.01 12.44 -12.32
N GLY A 85 -11.15 11.73 -12.31
CA GLY A 85 -11.37 10.57 -13.17
C GLY A 85 -10.53 9.34 -12.81
N TYR A 86 -10.05 9.23 -11.56
CA TYR A 86 -9.28 8.07 -11.11
C TYR A 86 -9.72 7.59 -9.72
N THR A 87 -9.96 6.28 -9.64
CA THR A 87 -10.15 5.51 -8.40
C THR A 87 -9.29 4.26 -8.49
N GLY A 88 -8.62 3.90 -7.41
CA GLY A 88 -7.65 2.81 -7.36
C GLY A 88 -6.44 3.10 -6.50
N ASP A 89 -5.48 2.18 -6.52
CA ASP A 89 -4.27 2.26 -5.72
C ASP A 89 -3.30 3.30 -6.27
N VAL A 90 -2.73 4.10 -5.37
CA VAL A 90 -1.83 5.20 -5.71
C VAL A 90 -0.55 5.14 -4.89
N LEU A 91 0.54 5.54 -5.53
CA LEU A 91 1.84 5.79 -4.91
C LEU A 91 2.07 7.30 -4.88
N ILE A 92 2.35 7.82 -3.70
CA ILE A 92 2.73 9.21 -3.50
C ILE A 92 4.24 9.25 -3.26
N GLU A 93 4.97 9.92 -4.16
CA GLU A 93 6.41 10.17 -4.05
C GLU A 93 6.66 11.64 -3.70
N VAL A 94 7.53 11.89 -2.73
CA VAL A 94 7.96 13.24 -2.34
C VAL A 94 9.46 13.38 -2.55
N THR A 95 9.87 14.40 -3.30
CA THR A 95 11.26 14.66 -3.67
C THR A 95 11.63 16.14 -3.53
N GLY A 96 12.90 16.39 -3.18
CA GLY A 96 13.42 17.75 -3.03
C GLY A 96 12.83 18.49 -1.81
N GLY A 97 12.96 19.82 -1.81
CA GLY A 97 12.62 20.65 -0.65
C GLY A 97 13.64 20.56 0.48
N THR A 98 13.33 21.19 1.61
CA THR A 98 14.21 21.28 2.77
C THR A 98 13.46 21.06 4.08
N TYR A 99 14.14 20.55 5.08
CA TYR A 99 13.60 20.37 6.43
C TYR A 99 14.64 20.79 7.49
N THR A 100 14.17 21.13 8.68
CA THR A 100 15.05 21.26 9.86
C THR A 100 15.25 19.88 10.45
N ASP A 101 16.50 19.42 10.48
CA ASP A 101 16.86 18.13 11.04
C ASP A 101 16.72 18.14 12.56
N GLU A 102 16.01 17.16 13.11
CA GLU A 102 15.57 17.18 14.50
C GLU A 102 16.68 16.91 15.51
N ALA A 103 17.75 16.25 15.08
CA ALA A 103 18.93 15.95 15.91
C ALA A 103 19.93 17.11 15.91
N THR A 104 20.17 17.71 14.74
CA THR A 104 21.22 18.72 14.58
C THR A 104 20.71 20.15 14.61
N GLY A 105 19.40 20.37 14.43
CA GLY A 105 18.80 21.70 14.30
C GLY A 105 19.14 22.42 12.99
N ALA A 106 19.92 21.79 12.10
CA ALA A 106 20.35 22.39 10.84
C ALA A 106 19.30 22.18 9.74
N THR A 107 19.16 23.16 8.84
CA THR A 107 18.39 22.98 7.61
C THR A 107 19.12 22.04 6.66
N ARG A 108 18.43 21.02 6.15
CA ARG A 108 18.95 19.99 5.24
C ARG A 108 18.04 19.84 4.02
N PRO A 109 18.59 19.61 2.81
CA PRO A 109 17.78 19.18 1.68
C PRO A 109 17.27 17.75 1.89
N LEU A 110 16.08 17.45 1.38
CA LEU A 110 15.62 16.07 1.26
C LEU A 110 16.29 15.44 0.02
N ALA A 111 17.35 14.68 0.27
CA ALA A 111 18.12 14.01 -0.79
C ALA A 111 17.43 12.77 -1.36
N GLU A 112 16.70 12.04 -0.50
CA GLU A 112 16.07 10.76 -0.87
C GLU A 112 14.58 10.93 -1.18
N THR A 113 14.06 10.11 -2.09
CA THR A 113 12.61 10.07 -2.35
C THR A 113 11.89 9.37 -1.20
N MET A 114 10.93 10.05 -0.58
CA MET A 114 10.02 9.43 0.39
C MET A 114 8.73 8.97 -0.27
N ARG A 115 8.15 7.88 0.24
CA ARG A 115 7.02 7.16 -0.36
C ARG A 115 5.95 6.81 0.67
N VAL A 116 4.71 6.80 0.20
CA VAL A 116 3.57 6.14 0.86
C VAL A 116 2.62 5.64 -0.23
N ALA A 117 2.06 4.44 -0.06
CA ALA A 117 1.02 3.92 -0.94
C ALA A 117 -0.32 3.91 -0.21
N THR A 118 -1.41 4.21 -0.91
CA THR A 118 -2.77 4.19 -0.36
C THR A 118 -3.77 3.92 -1.47
N THR A 119 -5.02 3.63 -1.12
CA THR A 119 -6.10 3.46 -2.09
C THR A 119 -6.91 4.75 -2.15
N SER A 120 -7.02 5.34 -3.34
CA SER A 120 -8.01 6.39 -3.57
C SER A 120 -9.40 5.78 -3.46
N GLY A 121 -10.16 6.20 -2.45
CA GLY A 121 -11.47 5.66 -2.11
C GLY A 121 -12.55 6.00 -3.13
N SER A 122 -13.81 5.76 -2.75
CA SER A 122 -14.98 6.11 -3.56
C SER A 122 -15.03 7.61 -3.87
N GLU A 123 -15.59 7.92 -5.03
CA GLU A 123 -15.70 9.25 -5.62
C GLU A 123 -16.20 10.32 -4.61
N GLY A 124 -15.59 11.51 -4.63
CA GLY A 124 -15.91 12.60 -3.71
C GLY A 124 -15.25 12.50 -2.32
N GLY A 125 -14.46 11.45 -2.07
CA GLY A 125 -13.79 11.23 -0.80
C GLY A 125 -12.52 12.06 -0.59
N THR A 126 -12.11 12.16 0.68
CA THR A 126 -10.76 12.60 1.07
C THR A 126 -10.00 11.42 1.64
N ILE A 127 -8.78 11.20 1.15
CA ILE A 127 -7.84 10.21 1.69
C ILE A 127 -6.61 10.90 2.27
N THR A 128 -5.96 10.23 3.23
CA THR A 128 -4.73 10.73 3.86
C THR A 128 -3.52 9.88 3.44
N GLY A 129 -2.40 10.54 3.14
CA GLY A 129 -1.11 9.91 2.89
C GLY A 129 0.03 10.64 3.61
N ILE A 130 0.33 10.26 4.83
CA ILE A 130 1.50 10.79 5.54
C ILE A 130 2.77 10.14 4.97
N VAL A 131 3.70 10.96 4.50
CA VAL A 131 4.94 10.54 3.84
C VAL A 131 6.11 10.74 4.81
N THR A 132 6.75 9.65 5.23
CA THR A 132 7.86 9.67 6.21
C THR A 132 8.93 8.64 5.85
N PRO A 133 10.10 8.68 6.52
CA PRO A 133 11.07 7.59 6.43
C PRO A 133 10.48 6.22 6.76
N LEU A 134 9.55 6.11 7.71
CA LEU A 134 8.95 4.82 8.11
C LEU A 134 7.98 4.27 7.07
N THR A 135 7.13 5.12 6.48
CA THR A 135 6.24 4.71 5.38
C THR A 135 7.04 4.34 4.12
N THR A 136 8.20 4.97 3.92
CA THR A 136 9.11 4.66 2.83
C THR A 136 9.87 3.36 3.07
N ALA A 137 10.35 3.11 4.29
CA ALA A 137 10.96 1.84 4.68
C ALA A 137 9.96 0.67 4.53
N ALA A 138 8.69 0.89 4.88
CA ALA A 138 7.62 -0.07 4.62
C ALA A 138 7.40 -0.31 3.12
N TYR A 139 7.52 0.73 2.28
CA TYR A 139 7.41 0.58 0.83
C TYR A 139 8.56 -0.28 0.31
N SER A 140 9.79 -0.03 0.79
CA SER A 140 10.96 -0.83 0.43
C SER A 140 10.84 -2.28 0.88
N LEU A 141 10.37 -2.53 2.11
CA LEU A 141 10.12 -3.87 2.64
C LEU A 141 8.98 -4.59 1.88
N GLY A 142 8.00 -3.83 1.39
CA GLY A 142 6.90 -4.33 0.57
C GLY A 142 7.30 -4.73 -0.86
N GLN A 143 8.53 -4.44 -1.30
CA GLN A 143 9.09 -4.91 -2.56
C GLN A 143 9.50 -6.38 -2.41
N VAL A 144 8.53 -7.25 -2.60
CA VAL A 144 8.70 -8.69 -2.39
C VAL A 144 9.20 -9.35 -3.68
N GLY A 145 10.17 -10.26 -3.55
CA GLY A 145 10.74 -11.06 -4.65
C GLY A 145 11.66 -10.29 -5.60
N GLY A 146 11.88 -8.98 -5.45
CA GLY A 146 12.66 -8.22 -6.45
C GLY A 146 11.88 -7.92 -7.74
N SER A 147 10.57 -8.12 -7.72
CA SER A 147 9.63 -7.82 -8.83
C SER A 147 9.48 -6.32 -9.15
N GLY A 148 10.06 -5.44 -8.33
CA GLY A 148 9.94 -3.97 -8.45
C GLY A 148 8.54 -3.42 -8.14
N GLY A 149 7.54 -4.28 -7.89
CA GLY A 149 6.16 -3.90 -7.57
C GLY A 149 5.85 -3.94 -6.08
N VAL A 150 5.01 -3.02 -5.62
CA VAL A 150 4.47 -2.94 -4.26
C VAL A 150 2.96 -2.76 -4.33
N THR A 151 2.20 -3.78 -3.96
CA THR A 151 0.73 -3.69 -3.89
C THR A 151 0.32 -3.09 -2.56
N ILE A 152 -0.94 -2.62 -2.43
CA ILE A 152 -1.45 -2.15 -1.13
C ILE A 152 -1.46 -3.26 -0.08
N ALA A 153 -1.62 -4.52 -0.49
CA ALA A 153 -1.54 -5.66 0.43
C ALA A 153 -0.12 -5.89 0.97
N THR A 154 0.90 -5.94 0.09
CA THR A 154 2.31 -6.10 0.53
C THR A 154 2.76 -4.90 1.35
N TYR A 155 2.32 -3.70 0.95
CA TYR A 155 2.59 -2.47 1.66
C TYR A 155 1.96 -2.44 3.05
N GLY A 156 0.68 -2.81 3.18
CA GLY A 156 -0.02 -2.87 4.46
C GLY A 156 0.61 -3.85 5.44
N ALA A 157 1.03 -5.01 4.95
CA ALA A 157 1.74 -5.99 5.78
C ALA A 157 3.15 -5.49 6.18
N ALA A 158 3.88 -4.86 5.26
CA ALA A 158 5.17 -4.24 5.56
C ALA A 158 5.04 -3.08 6.57
N LEU A 159 4.00 -2.25 6.46
CA LEU A 159 3.68 -1.20 7.43
C LEU A 159 3.44 -1.78 8.83
N ASN A 160 2.69 -2.86 8.95
CA ASN A 160 2.46 -3.52 10.24
C ASN A 160 3.76 -4.10 10.81
N SER A 161 4.61 -4.70 9.97
CA SER A 161 5.95 -5.16 10.36
C SER A 161 6.82 -4.02 10.88
N ILE A 162 6.88 -2.89 10.16
CA ILE A 162 7.63 -1.70 10.57
C ILE A 162 7.06 -1.14 11.87
N ALA A 163 5.74 -0.94 11.94
CA ALA A 163 5.07 -0.41 13.13
C ALA A 163 5.35 -1.29 14.36
N ALA A 164 5.24 -2.62 14.25
CA ALA A 164 5.55 -3.52 15.35
C ALA A 164 7.02 -3.43 15.79
N GLN A 165 7.95 -3.40 14.84
CA GLN A 165 9.39 -3.30 15.09
C GLN A 165 9.79 -2.01 15.79
N PHE A 166 9.06 -0.92 15.55
CA PHE A 166 9.26 0.38 16.20
C PHE A 166 8.35 0.62 17.40
N ASN A 167 7.62 -0.39 17.90
CA ASN A 167 6.66 -0.25 19.00
C ASN A 167 5.54 0.79 18.73
N LEU A 168 5.12 0.91 17.47
CA LEU A 168 4.04 1.78 16.97
C LEU A 168 2.80 0.99 16.54
N SER A 169 2.60 -0.24 17.02
CA SER A 169 1.51 -1.14 16.57
C SER A 169 0.10 -0.58 16.77
N ALA A 170 -0.09 0.38 17.67
CA ALA A 170 -1.36 1.08 17.89
C ALA A 170 -1.58 2.29 16.96
N ILE A 171 -0.63 2.58 16.06
CA ILE A 171 -0.63 3.78 15.21
C ILE A 171 -0.71 3.39 13.75
N ASN A 172 -1.64 4.01 13.01
CA ASN A 172 -1.65 3.93 11.55
C ASN A 172 -0.68 4.96 10.96
N LEU A 173 0.47 4.50 10.45
CA LEU A 173 1.52 5.36 9.93
C LEU A 173 1.11 6.13 8.66
N VAL A 174 0.09 5.67 7.92
CA VAL A 174 -0.39 6.32 6.68
C VAL A 174 -1.29 7.52 6.99
N THR A 175 -1.96 7.53 8.14
CA THR A 175 -2.98 8.54 8.48
C THR A 175 -2.63 9.38 9.71
N THR A 176 -1.72 8.91 10.55
CA THR A 176 -1.35 9.60 11.79
C THR A 176 -0.26 10.64 11.55
N MET A 177 -0.52 11.90 11.90
CA MET A 177 0.49 12.95 11.83
C MET A 177 1.58 12.76 12.90
N PRO A 178 2.87 12.63 12.53
CA PRO A 178 3.96 12.64 13.51
C PRO A 178 4.19 14.06 14.06
N ALA A 179 4.38 14.17 15.37
CA ALA A 179 4.78 15.41 16.03
C ALA A 179 6.26 15.34 16.40
N VAL A 180 7.11 16.00 15.60
CA VAL A 180 8.59 15.96 15.75
C VAL A 180 9.18 17.17 16.48
N THR A 181 8.36 18.20 16.73
CA THR A 181 8.71 19.42 17.47
C THR A 181 7.71 19.66 18.60
N GLY A 182 8.10 20.41 19.64
CA GLY A 182 7.24 20.67 20.79
C GLY A 182 6.94 19.38 21.57
N THR A 183 5.67 19.15 21.92
CA THR A 183 5.24 17.89 22.55
C THR A 183 5.20 16.78 21.49
N THR A 184 6.23 15.95 21.49
CA THR A 184 6.37 14.86 20.51
C THR A 184 5.46 13.67 20.85
N ASN A 185 4.85 13.05 19.82
CA ASN A 185 4.17 11.76 19.95
C ASN A 185 5.11 10.59 19.64
N ALA A 186 4.69 9.34 19.91
CA ALA A 186 5.53 8.15 19.69
C ALA A 186 6.06 8.03 18.25
N TYR A 187 5.22 8.36 17.26
CA TYR A 187 5.63 8.38 15.85
C TYR A 187 6.73 9.43 15.61
N GLY A 188 6.54 10.65 16.10
CA GLY A 188 7.53 11.71 16.02
C GLY A 188 8.84 11.39 16.73
N GLN A 189 8.79 10.73 17.89
CA GLN A 189 9.99 10.25 18.60
C GLN A 189 10.80 9.26 17.76
N MET A 190 10.14 8.39 16.98
CA MET A 190 10.84 7.50 16.04
C MET A 190 11.49 8.28 14.90
N LEU A 191 10.81 9.27 14.32
CA LEU A 191 11.41 10.10 13.26
C LEU A 191 12.60 10.93 13.76
N ARG A 192 12.54 11.43 14.99
CA ARG A 192 13.68 12.05 15.68
C ARG A 192 14.83 11.05 15.83
N ALA A 193 14.55 9.80 16.21
CA ALA A 193 15.58 8.77 16.28
C ALA A 193 16.19 8.44 14.90
N VAL A 194 15.42 8.49 13.80
CA VAL A 194 15.98 8.41 12.43
C VAL A 194 16.96 9.55 12.17
N SER A 195 16.59 10.78 12.53
CA SER A 195 17.48 11.96 12.44
C SER A 195 18.76 11.75 13.23
N GLN A 196 18.66 11.30 14.48
CA GLN A 196 19.83 11.05 15.33
C GLN A 196 20.70 9.89 14.81
N TYR A 197 20.11 8.86 14.22
CA TYR A 197 20.84 7.76 13.59
C TYR A 197 21.71 8.28 12.44
N VAL A 198 21.18 9.17 11.61
CA VAL A 198 21.93 9.83 10.54
C VAL A 198 23.01 10.76 11.11
N ALA A 199 22.70 11.54 12.15
CA ALA A 199 23.66 12.40 12.83
C ALA A 199 24.83 11.61 13.46
N ASN A 200 24.58 10.37 13.88
CA ASN A 200 25.59 9.45 14.43
C ASN A 200 26.44 8.76 13.35
N GLY A 201 26.31 9.13 12.07
CA GLY A 201 27.09 8.59 10.95
C GLY A 201 26.37 7.49 10.15
N GLY A 202 25.12 7.17 10.47
CA GLY A 202 24.25 6.38 9.60
C GLY A 202 23.84 7.16 8.34
N THR A 203 23.12 6.52 7.43
CA THR A 203 22.55 7.21 6.26
C THR A 203 21.04 7.02 6.18
N LEU A 204 20.34 8.03 5.67
CA LEU A 204 18.90 7.90 5.44
C LEU A 204 18.61 6.77 4.44
N ASN A 205 19.39 6.65 3.37
CA ASN A 205 19.24 5.56 2.40
C ASN A 205 19.35 4.17 3.03
N THR A 206 20.27 3.94 3.97
CA THR A 206 20.34 2.67 4.72
C THR A 206 19.06 2.40 5.50
N PHE A 207 18.50 3.43 6.15
CA PHE A 207 17.21 3.30 6.84
C PHE A 207 16.07 3.00 5.87
N LEU A 208 16.01 3.71 4.73
CA LEU A 208 14.95 3.59 3.74
C LEU A 208 14.93 2.23 3.03
N ASN A 209 16.10 1.62 2.78
CA ASN A 209 16.17 0.30 2.15
C ASN A 209 15.82 -0.85 3.11
N TRP A 210 15.68 -0.56 4.40
CA TRP A 210 15.28 -1.50 5.45
C TRP A 210 16.04 -2.84 5.45
N THR A 211 17.34 -2.81 5.19
CA THR A 211 18.21 -3.94 5.52
C THR A 211 18.43 -3.86 7.02
N SER A 212 17.88 -4.76 7.82
CA SER A 212 17.88 -4.65 9.30
C SER A 212 18.93 -5.56 9.98
N PRO A 213 20.26 -5.33 9.82
CA PRO A 213 21.27 -6.10 10.51
C PRO A 213 21.27 -5.78 12.02
N SER A 214 21.81 -6.68 12.84
CA SER A 214 21.97 -6.48 14.28
C SER A 214 22.75 -5.21 14.64
N SER A 215 23.69 -4.78 13.79
CA SER A 215 24.41 -3.51 13.94
C SER A 215 23.50 -2.28 13.83
N PHE A 216 22.47 -2.34 12.99
CA PHE A 216 21.48 -1.27 12.87
C PHE A 216 20.60 -1.17 14.12
N GLN A 217 20.20 -2.30 14.73
CA GLN A 217 19.42 -2.31 15.97
C GLN A 217 20.12 -1.57 17.12
N VAL A 218 21.41 -1.86 17.32
CA VAL A 218 22.23 -1.20 18.36
C VAL A 218 22.38 0.29 18.05
N ALA A 219 22.73 0.63 16.81
CA ALA A 219 22.90 2.03 16.40
C ALA A 219 21.61 2.85 16.57
N PHE A 220 20.47 2.27 16.20
CA PHE A 220 19.17 2.92 16.31
C PHE A 220 18.70 3.05 17.77
N SER A 221 18.91 2.02 18.60
CA SER A 221 18.59 2.08 20.04
C SER A 221 19.37 3.19 20.75
N ASN A 222 20.66 3.34 20.41
CA ASN A 222 21.50 4.43 20.91
C ASN A 222 21.00 5.80 20.42
N ALA A 223 20.70 5.93 19.12
CA ALA A 223 20.15 7.15 18.55
C ALA A 223 18.83 7.56 19.22
N TYR A 224 17.94 6.60 19.47
CA TYR A 224 16.69 6.85 20.19
C TYR A 224 16.94 7.36 21.61
N GLY A 225 17.81 6.70 22.37
CA GLY A 225 18.16 7.11 23.73
C GLY A 225 18.77 8.51 23.79
N THR A 226 19.65 8.84 22.84
CA THR A 226 20.28 10.17 22.77
C THR A 226 19.27 11.30 22.57
N ILE A 227 18.34 11.15 21.63
CA ILE A 227 17.44 12.25 21.25
C ILE A 227 16.13 12.32 22.05
N ASN A 228 15.68 11.18 22.59
CA ASN A 228 14.43 11.07 23.34
C ASN A 228 14.64 10.90 24.86
N GLY A 229 15.88 10.74 25.33
CA GLY A 229 16.24 10.70 26.75
C GLY A 229 16.01 9.37 27.46
N THR A 230 15.21 8.46 26.91
CA THR A 230 14.99 7.11 27.43
C THR A 230 15.40 6.07 26.39
N PRO A 231 16.44 5.25 26.64
CA PRO A 231 16.80 4.15 25.76
C PRO A 231 15.64 3.16 25.62
N VAL A 232 15.39 2.72 24.39
CA VAL A 232 14.45 1.65 24.07
C VAL A 232 15.24 0.59 23.32
N THR A 233 15.08 -0.66 23.72
CA THR A 233 15.65 -1.79 22.97
C THR A 233 14.72 -2.15 21.83
N PHE A 234 15.24 -2.11 20.61
CA PHE A 234 14.50 -2.54 19.43
C PHE A 234 14.94 -3.93 18.99
N THR A 235 13.98 -4.77 18.63
CA THR A 235 14.22 -6.07 18.02
C THR A 235 13.71 -6.04 16.59
N PHE A 236 14.62 -5.88 15.62
CA PHE A 236 14.28 -5.87 14.20
C PHE A 236 14.42 -7.27 13.60
N ASN A 237 13.42 -7.76 12.89
CA ASN A 237 13.51 -9.04 12.19
C ASN A 237 14.00 -8.78 10.75
N ALA A 238 15.16 -9.34 10.41
CA ALA A 238 15.92 -8.92 9.24
C ALA A 238 15.20 -9.07 7.89
N ASN A 239 14.24 -10.01 7.75
CA ASN A 239 13.74 -10.45 6.44
C ASN A 239 12.22 -10.74 6.38
N GLY A 240 11.41 -10.21 7.31
CA GLY A 240 10.05 -10.71 7.55
C GLY A 240 8.89 -9.72 7.37
N VAL A 241 8.02 -9.96 6.39
CA VAL A 241 6.66 -9.38 6.40
C VAL A 241 5.79 -10.22 7.34
N THR A 242 5.22 -9.61 8.37
CA THR A 242 4.30 -10.29 9.31
C THR A 242 2.86 -9.92 8.96
N ILE A 243 2.04 -10.92 8.64
CA ILE A 243 0.62 -10.74 8.30
C ILE A 243 -0.20 -11.22 9.49
N SER A 244 -1.10 -10.38 10.00
CA SER A 244 -1.98 -10.69 11.13
C SER A 244 -3.44 -10.42 10.76
N GLY A 245 -4.36 -11.33 11.11
CA GLY A 245 -5.81 -11.03 11.16
C GLY A 245 -6.69 -11.59 10.02
N SER A 246 -6.81 -12.92 9.89
CA SER A 246 -7.78 -13.51 8.94
C SER A 246 -8.31 -14.91 9.31
N GLY A 247 -7.93 -15.46 10.47
CA GLY A 247 -8.52 -16.71 10.99
C GLY A 247 -7.77 -18.02 10.71
N ALA A 248 -6.50 -18.00 10.28
CA ALA A 248 -5.76 -19.26 10.06
C ALA A 248 -4.23 -19.21 10.34
N GLY A 249 -3.71 -18.14 10.95
CA GLY A 249 -2.30 -17.97 11.35
C GLY A 249 -2.05 -18.30 12.83
N GLY A 250 -0.82 -18.70 13.17
CA GLY A 250 -0.37 -18.96 14.55
C GLY A 250 0.19 -20.37 14.81
N GLY A 251 0.31 -21.22 13.78
CA GLY A 251 0.90 -22.55 13.92
C GLY A 251 2.43 -22.54 13.96
N SER A 252 3.03 -23.65 14.37
CA SER A 252 4.50 -23.82 14.43
C SER A 252 5.14 -24.26 13.11
N GLY A 253 4.35 -24.39 12.04
CA GLY A 253 4.78 -24.89 10.74
C GLY A 253 5.43 -23.83 9.86
N THR A 254 6.27 -24.31 8.96
CA THR A 254 6.96 -23.53 7.93
C THR A 254 6.73 -24.16 6.55
N CYS A 255 6.69 -23.34 5.51
CA CYS A 255 6.59 -23.75 4.13
C CYS A 255 7.49 -22.88 3.24
N GLY A 256 8.49 -23.49 2.63
CA GLY A 256 9.19 -22.93 1.49
C GLY A 256 8.31 -23.02 0.25
N VAL A 257 8.18 -21.90 -0.47
CA VAL A 257 7.44 -21.84 -1.72
C VAL A 257 8.35 -21.24 -2.78
N ALA A 258 8.57 -21.96 -3.87
CA ALA A 258 9.25 -21.39 -5.04
C ALA A 258 8.24 -21.20 -6.16
N ALA A 259 8.18 -20.00 -6.70
CA ALA A 259 7.35 -19.62 -7.83
C ALA A 259 8.25 -19.42 -9.06
N HIS A 260 8.00 -20.20 -10.11
CA HIS A 260 8.75 -20.18 -11.36
C HIS A 260 7.81 -19.85 -12.51
N GLY A 261 8.22 -18.98 -13.42
CA GLY A 261 7.45 -18.76 -14.64
C GLY A 261 8.02 -17.62 -15.48
N THR A 262 7.16 -16.98 -16.26
CA THR A 262 7.60 -15.86 -17.10
C THR A 262 6.52 -14.77 -17.17
N ALA A 263 6.94 -13.53 -17.30
CA ALA A 263 6.07 -12.40 -17.61
C ALA A 263 6.55 -11.68 -18.88
N THR A 264 5.61 -11.31 -19.74
CA THR A 264 5.91 -10.55 -20.96
C THR A 264 5.53 -9.09 -20.76
N VAL A 265 6.52 -8.20 -20.78
CA VAL A 265 6.33 -6.74 -20.68
C VAL A 265 6.89 -6.11 -21.95
N GLY A 266 6.06 -5.33 -22.67
CA GLY A 266 6.48 -4.68 -23.91
C GLY A 266 6.98 -5.64 -25.01
N GLY A 267 6.42 -6.86 -25.07
CA GLY A 267 6.84 -7.89 -26.02
C GLY A 267 8.11 -8.67 -25.63
N THR A 268 8.74 -8.35 -24.50
CA THR A 268 9.92 -9.08 -23.98
C THR A 268 9.49 -9.98 -22.82
N THR A 269 9.80 -11.26 -22.93
CA THR A 269 9.51 -12.26 -21.88
C THR A 269 10.68 -12.34 -20.89
N VAL A 270 10.40 -12.11 -19.62
CA VAL A 270 11.34 -12.13 -18.50
C VAL A 270 11.00 -13.30 -17.58
N PRO A 271 11.98 -14.11 -17.15
CA PRO A 271 11.75 -15.16 -16.16
C PRO A 271 11.37 -14.57 -14.80
N ILE A 272 10.41 -15.20 -14.16
CA ILE A 272 9.99 -14.93 -12.78
C ILE A 272 10.48 -16.09 -11.92
N ASP A 273 11.36 -15.79 -10.97
CA ASP A 273 11.88 -16.75 -10.00
C ASP A 273 11.88 -16.12 -8.60
N PHE A 274 10.93 -16.50 -7.75
CA PHE A 274 10.84 -16.00 -6.38
C PHE A 274 10.74 -17.14 -5.37
N ASN A 275 11.48 -17.00 -4.26
CA ASN A 275 11.45 -17.94 -3.15
C ASN A 275 10.84 -17.25 -1.92
N TYR A 276 9.78 -17.86 -1.36
CA TYR A 276 9.12 -17.47 -0.12
C TYR A 276 9.38 -18.48 0.98
N CYS A 277 9.44 -17.99 2.21
CA CYS A 277 9.48 -18.78 3.43
C CYS A 277 8.29 -18.37 4.29
N VAL A 278 7.20 -19.12 4.23
CA VAL A 278 5.98 -18.84 4.97
C VAL A 278 6.00 -19.57 6.31
N ASN A 279 6.13 -18.82 7.39
CA ASN A 279 6.08 -19.30 8.77
C ASN A 279 4.68 -19.04 9.35
N GLY A 280 4.28 -19.82 10.35
CA GLY A 280 3.02 -19.58 11.08
C GLY A 280 1.82 -20.38 10.57
N ILE A 281 2.05 -21.33 9.66
CA ILE A 281 1.01 -22.29 9.20
C ILE A 281 0.90 -23.46 10.17
N ALA A 282 -0.15 -24.27 10.07
CA ALA A 282 -0.22 -25.52 10.83
C ALA A 282 0.97 -26.45 10.49
N ALA A 283 1.53 -27.16 11.48
CA ALA A 283 2.62 -28.09 11.21
C ALA A 283 2.20 -29.17 10.20
N GLY A 284 3.08 -29.48 9.24
CA GLY A 284 2.80 -30.48 8.19
C GLY A 284 1.82 -30.04 7.10
N SER A 285 1.40 -28.78 7.08
CA SER A 285 0.37 -28.29 6.14
C SER A 285 0.93 -27.52 4.93
N CYS A 286 2.21 -27.71 4.59
CA CYS A 286 2.85 -27.06 3.42
C CYS A 286 2.39 -27.71 2.11
N SER A 287 1.30 -27.23 1.53
CA SER A 287 0.75 -27.72 0.27
C SER A 287 -0.09 -26.67 -0.46
N ALA A 288 -0.29 -26.86 -1.76
CA ALA A 288 -1.01 -25.94 -2.66
C ALA A 288 -2.47 -25.63 -2.26
N GLY A 289 -3.07 -26.42 -1.37
CA GLY A 289 -4.45 -26.23 -0.88
C GLY A 289 -4.56 -25.54 0.48
N ASN A 290 -3.43 -25.18 1.10
CA ASN A 290 -3.45 -24.51 2.39
C ASN A 290 -3.90 -23.05 2.25
N SER A 291 -5.00 -22.70 2.91
CA SER A 291 -5.59 -21.36 2.86
C SER A 291 -4.72 -20.29 3.53
N SER A 292 -4.06 -20.61 4.65
CA SER A 292 -3.08 -19.73 5.32
C SER A 292 -1.88 -19.44 4.42
N LEU A 293 -1.37 -20.48 3.75
CA LEU A 293 -0.26 -20.38 2.81
C LEU A 293 -0.66 -19.55 1.58
N SER A 294 -1.82 -19.84 1.01
CA SER A 294 -2.39 -19.11 -0.13
C SER A 294 -2.57 -17.64 0.21
N GLN A 295 -3.01 -17.32 1.42
CA GLN A 295 -3.13 -15.95 1.88
C GLN A 295 -1.78 -15.27 2.07
N GLY A 296 -0.80 -15.94 2.68
CA GLY A 296 0.56 -15.42 2.82
C GLY A 296 1.17 -15.05 1.47
N LEU A 297 1.00 -15.93 0.48
CA LEU A 297 1.46 -15.71 -0.90
C LEU A 297 0.65 -14.62 -1.64
N SER A 298 -0.66 -14.54 -1.42
CA SER A 298 -1.51 -13.49 -1.99
C SER A 298 -1.10 -12.11 -1.48
N ALA A 299 -0.83 -11.99 -0.18
CA ALA A 299 -0.39 -10.77 0.47
C ALA A 299 1.07 -10.41 0.15
N ALA A 300 1.86 -11.36 -0.35
CA ALA A 300 3.25 -11.20 -0.77
C ALA A 300 3.43 -10.84 -2.25
N GLY A 301 2.34 -10.52 -2.97
CA GLY A 301 2.40 -10.07 -4.37
C GLY A 301 1.45 -10.80 -5.32
N GLY A 302 0.30 -11.29 -4.85
CA GLY A 302 -0.76 -11.83 -5.73
C GLY A 302 -0.34 -13.02 -6.58
N ALA A 303 0.72 -13.74 -6.20
CA ALA A 303 1.28 -14.82 -7.00
C ALA A 303 0.25 -15.96 -7.18
N THR A 304 -0.61 -16.17 -6.19
CA THR A 304 -1.72 -17.13 -6.23
C THR A 304 -2.71 -16.82 -7.36
N GLY A 305 -2.67 -17.64 -8.41
CA GLY A 305 -3.63 -17.58 -9.52
C GLY A 305 -3.13 -16.95 -10.81
N ALA A 306 -1.86 -16.52 -10.89
CA ALA A 306 -1.27 -16.14 -12.17
C ALA A 306 -1.08 -17.39 -13.06
N VAL A 307 -1.74 -17.41 -14.22
CA VAL A 307 -1.84 -18.57 -15.12
C VAL A 307 -0.49 -19.07 -15.66
N ASN A 308 0.57 -18.25 -15.54
CA ASN A 308 1.90 -18.51 -16.08
C ASN A 308 2.96 -18.83 -15.01
N LEU A 309 2.56 -19.01 -13.75
CA LEU A 309 3.47 -19.34 -12.64
C LEU A 309 3.23 -20.77 -12.13
N THR A 310 4.31 -21.54 -12.02
CA THR A 310 4.36 -22.86 -11.40
C THR A 310 4.87 -22.73 -9.98
N TYR A 311 4.13 -23.31 -9.02
CA TYR A 311 4.47 -23.29 -7.60
C TYR A 311 4.99 -24.64 -7.15
N THR A 312 6.14 -24.64 -6.46
CA THR A 312 6.64 -25.80 -5.72
C THR A 312 6.66 -25.50 -4.23
N TYR A 313 6.37 -26.52 -3.43
CA TYR A 313 6.20 -26.42 -1.98
C TYR A 313 7.18 -27.36 -1.30
N SER A 314 7.89 -26.87 -0.28
CA SER A 314 8.88 -27.61 0.49
C SER A 314 8.71 -27.35 1.98
N ALA A 315 8.93 -28.37 2.81
CA ALA A 315 8.96 -28.20 4.26
C ALA A 315 10.16 -27.35 4.74
N SER A 316 11.16 -27.13 3.87
CA SER A 316 12.32 -26.28 4.11
C SER A 316 12.29 -25.03 3.25
N CYS A 317 12.80 -23.92 3.78
CA CYS A 317 12.93 -22.66 3.05
C CYS A 317 14.23 -22.61 2.25
N ALA A 318 14.16 -22.12 1.02
CA ALA A 318 15.35 -21.83 0.23
C ALA A 318 16.20 -20.74 0.91
N ALA A 319 17.52 -20.81 0.74
CA ALA A 319 18.42 -19.78 1.22
C ALA A 319 18.10 -18.44 0.55
N GLY A 320 18.00 -17.37 1.34
CA GLY A 320 17.63 -16.04 0.83
C GLY A 320 16.15 -15.88 0.47
N ALA A 321 15.29 -16.85 0.82
CA ALA A 321 13.84 -16.71 0.63
C ALA A 321 13.28 -15.54 1.45
N THR A 322 12.32 -14.81 0.87
CA THR A 322 11.61 -13.74 1.57
C THR A 322 10.73 -14.36 2.65
N ILE A 323 10.88 -13.92 3.91
CA ILE A 323 10.14 -14.51 5.03
C ILE A 323 8.78 -13.82 5.15
N ILE A 324 7.73 -14.63 5.19
CA ILE A 324 6.36 -14.21 5.47
C ILE A 324 5.97 -14.91 6.76
N THR A 325 5.63 -14.16 7.80
CA THR A 325 5.20 -14.76 9.07
C THR A 325 3.72 -14.50 9.26
N LEU A 326 2.92 -15.56 9.28
CA LEU A 326 1.50 -15.51 9.61
C LEU A 326 1.35 -15.57 11.13
N LYS A 327 0.61 -14.62 11.70
CA LYS A 327 0.26 -14.59 13.13
C LYS A 327 -1.24 -14.58 13.32
#